data_AF-A0A1I0FNF5-F1
#
_entry.id   AF-A0A1I0FNF5-F1
#
_cell.length_a   1.000
_cell.length_b   1.000
_cell.length_c   1.000
_cell.angle_alpha   90.00
_cell.angle_beta   90.00
_cell.angle_gamma   90.00
#
_symmetry.space_group_name_H-M   'P 1'
#
loop_
_entity.id
_entity.type
_entity.pdbx_description
1 polymer ?
#
loop_
_entity_poly.entity_id
_entity_poly.type
_entity_poly.pdbx_seq_one_letter_code
_entity_poly.pdbx_strand_id
1 'polypeptide(L)'
;MKKKLYTWEKEASLGSPILQSNNRKLRYNVIFAGAEKLEDSMHHRVHFIYTFFPTSPSMDYGCGLTFSSNITITAIPGEIVRFANHLGIMEEVTVTYRPEDYGSYHRFFPIKHMKLLEIEKDYLRYKIHCE
;
A
#
# COMPACT_ATOMS: atom_id res chain seq x y z
N MET A 1 -10.02 12.32 -22.17
CA MET A 1 -10.41 11.00 -21.60
C MET A 1 -10.61 11.15 -20.10
N LYS A 2 -11.76 10.77 -19.54
CA LYS A 2 -11.96 10.72 -18.08
C LYS A 2 -11.04 9.64 -17.50
N LYS A 3 -10.17 9.98 -16.54
CA LYS A 3 -9.39 8.97 -15.79
C LYS A 3 -10.37 8.02 -15.10
N LYS A 4 -10.23 6.71 -15.34
CA LYS A 4 -10.99 5.69 -14.61
C LYS A 4 -10.44 5.65 -13.19
N LEU A 5 -11.27 5.99 -12.21
CA LEU A 5 -10.93 5.85 -10.79
C LEU A 5 -11.21 4.41 -10.37
N TYR A 6 -10.21 3.75 -9.82
CA TYR A 6 -10.35 2.42 -9.26
C TYR A 6 -10.33 2.50 -7.74
N THR A 7 -11.05 1.60 -7.08
CA THR A 7 -11.20 1.65 -5.63
C THR A 7 -11.34 0.26 -5.06
N TRP A 8 -10.61 -0.02 -3.99
CA TRP A 8 -10.62 -1.29 -3.28
C TRP A 8 -10.69 -1.05 -1.78
N GLU A 9 -11.48 -1.86 -1.08
CA GLU A 9 -11.44 -1.99 0.37
C GLU A 9 -10.52 -3.17 0.72
N LYS A 10 -9.65 -2.97 1.70
CA LYS A 10 -8.65 -3.93 2.13
C LYS A 10 -8.53 -3.92 3.65
N GLU A 11 -7.99 -5.02 4.14
CA GLU A 11 -7.67 -5.23 5.55
C GLU A 11 -6.18 -5.55 5.66
N ALA A 12 -5.58 -5.10 6.76
CA ALA A 12 -4.18 -5.36 7.07
C ALA A 12 -4.03 -5.64 8.56
N SER A 13 -3.37 -6.76 8.87
CA SER A 13 -2.89 -7.05 10.21
C SER A 13 -1.48 -6.49 10.40
N LEU A 14 -1.03 -6.39 11.65
CA LEU A 14 0.35 -6.02 12.00
C LEU A 14 1.37 -6.78 11.12
N GLY A 15 2.29 -6.04 10.51
CA GLY A 15 3.32 -6.58 9.61
C GLY A 15 2.88 -6.76 8.15
N SER A 16 1.62 -6.48 7.81
CA SER A 16 1.13 -6.65 6.43
C SER A 16 1.64 -5.52 5.51
N PRO A 17 2.11 -5.85 4.28
CA PRO A 17 2.37 -4.85 3.26
C PRO A 17 1.05 -4.26 2.76
N ILE A 18 0.91 -2.94 2.84
CA ILE A 18 -0.31 -2.24 2.44
C ILE A 18 -0.16 -1.50 1.10
N LEU A 19 1.07 -1.13 0.74
CA LEU A 19 1.42 -0.51 -0.53
C LEU A 19 2.81 -0.98 -0.98
N GLN A 20 3.00 -1.02 -2.30
CA GLN A 20 4.28 -1.37 -2.91
C GLN A 20 4.56 -0.49 -4.13
N SER A 21 5.81 -0.44 -4.59
CA SER A 21 6.18 0.15 -5.87
C SER A 21 6.16 -0.89 -6.99
N ASN A 22 6.05 -0.41 -8.23
CA ASN A 22 6.21 -1.24 -9.44
C ASN A 22 7.58 -1.02 -10.12
N ASN A 23 8.57 -0.48 -9.40
CA ASN A 23 9.88 -0.22 -9.99
C ASN A 23 10.78 -1.45 -9.80
N ARG A 24 11.15 -2.09 -10.92
CA ARG A 24 12.00 -3.30 -10.92
C ARG A 24 13.41 -3.08 -10.37
N LYS A 25 13.92 -1.85 -10.38
CA LYS A 25 15.25 -1.47 -9.88
C LYS A 25 15.22 -0.98 -8.42
N LEU A 26 14.07 -0.49 -7.97
CA LEU A 26 13.89 0.15 -6.67
C LEU A 26 12.55 -0.32 -6.09
N ARG A 27 12.58 -1.41 -5.35
CA ARG A 27 11.36 -1.92 -4.70
C ARG A 27 11.14 -1.17 -3.40
N TYR A 28 9.95 -0.60 -3.23
CA TYR A 28 9.53 0.05 -2.01
C TYR A 28 8.29 -0.66 -1.49
N ASN A 29 8.22 -0.91 -0.18
CA ASN A 29 6.98 -1.37 0.46
C ASN A 29 6.65 -0.49 1.67
N VAL A 30 5.37 -0.24 1.85
CA VAL A 30 4.81 0.32 3.09
C VAL A 30 4.17 -0.82 3.84
N ILE A 31 4.60 -1.03 5.08
CA ILE A 31 4.11 -2.09 5.96
C ILE A 31 3.35 -1.43 7.11
N PHE A 32 2.19 -1.95 7.45
CA PHE A 32 1.47 -1.54 8.65
C PHE A 32 2.19 -2.08 9.90
N ALA A 33 2.56 -1.19 10.80
CA ALA A 33 3.37 -1.48 11.99
C ALA A 33 2.60 -1.27 13.30
N GLY A 34 1.26 -1.28 13.22
CA GLY A 34 0.37 -1.13 14.36
C GLY A 34 -0.13 0.29 14.57
N ALA A 35 -1.04 0.45 15.50
CA ALA A 35 -1.57 1.73 15.91
C ALA A 35 -1.75 1.83 17.43
N GLU A 36 -1.80 3.05 17.94
CA GLU A 36 -2.02 3.35 19.35
C GLU A 36 -3.16 4.36 19.45
N LYS A 37 -4.15 4.09 20.30
CA LYS A 37 -5.18 5.09 20.61
C LYS A 37 -4.57 6.16 21.52
N LEU A 38 -4.69 7.43 21.12
CA LEU A 38 -4.25 8.54 21.96
C LEU A 38 -5.30 8.79 23.04
N GLU A 39 -4.85 8.85 24.30
CA GLU A 39 -5.72 8.99 25.49
C GLU A 39 -6.76 10.11 25.31
N ASP A 40 -7.99 9.82 25.71
CA ASP A 40 -9.15 10.71 25.66
C ASP A 40 -9.51 11.31 24.28
N SER A 41 -9.06 10.67 23.19
CA SER A 41 -9.36 11.14 21.84
C SER A 41 -9.85 10.05 20.89
N MET A 42 -10.48 10.47 19.80
CA MET A 42 -10.78 9.61 18.64
C MET A 42 -9.55 9.39 17.74
N HIS A 43 -8.42 10.03 18.07
CA HIS A 43 -7.20 9.98 17.27
C HIS A 43 -6.39 8.74 17.60
N HIS A 44 -5.82 8.17 16.55
CA HIS A 44 -4.92 7.05 16.60
C HIS A 44 -3.58 7.48 16.02
N ARG A 45 -2.50 7.11 16.70
CA ARG A 45 -1.17 7.17 16.13
C ARG A 45 -0.96 5.88 15.34
N VAL A 46 -0.88 5.99 14.02
CA VAL A 46 -0.72 4.85 13.10
C VAL A 46 0.73 4.79 12.64
N HIS A 47 1.34 3.63 12.81
CA HIS A 47 2.74 3.38 12.47
C HIS A 47 2.85 2.60 11.18
N PHE A 48 3.78 3.01 10.33
CA PHE A 48 4.15 2.31 9.12
C PHE A 48 5.67 2.15 9.06
N ILE A 49 6.12 1.09 8.39
CA ILE A 49 7.53 0.92 8.03
C ILE A 49 7.63 1.09 6.52
N TYR A 50 8.39 2.10 6.09
CA TYR A 50 8.76 2.29 4.70
C TYR A 50 10.07 1.57 4.43
N THR A 51 10.01 0.51 3.65
CA THR A 51 11.17 -0.31 3.28
C THR A 51 11.60 -0.01 1.85
N PHE A 52 12.90 -0.03 1.62
CA PHE A 52 13.55 0.18 0.33
C PHE A 52 14.57 -0.91 0.06
N PHE A 53 14.43 -1.55 -1.10
CA PHE A 53 15.32 -2.58 -1.61
C PHE A 53 15.90 -2.11 -2.96
N PRO A 54 17.16 -1.66 -3.00
CA PRO A 54 17.87 -1.46 -4.24
C PRO A 54 18.15 -2.83 -4.89
N THR A 55 17.56 -3.09 -6.05
CA THR A 55 17.89 -4.27 -6.84
C THR A 55 18.97 -3.89 -7.84
N SER A 56 20.24 -4.12 -7.48
CA SER A 56 21.36 -4.00 -8.43
C SER A 56 21.38 -5.21 -9.36
N PRO A 57 21.49 -5.04 -10.69
CA PRO A 57 21.65 -6.15 -11.63
C PRO A 57 23.01 -6.86 -11.52
N SER A 58 23.96 -6.36 -10.72
CA SER A 58 25.31 -6.93 -10.55
C SER A 58 25.54 -7.63 -9.21
N MET A 59 24.52 -7.78 -8.36
CA MET A 59 24.65 -8.50 -7.08
C MET A 59 24.32 -9.98 -7.26
N ASP A 60 25.21 -10.67 -7.97
CA ASP A 60 25.35 -12.12 -7.82
C ASP A 60 26.02 -12.37 -6.47
N TYR A 61 25.27 -12.96 -5.54
CA TYR A 61 25.69 -13.42 -4.20
C TYR A 61 26.00 -12.33 -3.14
N GLY A 62 25.06 -12.17 -2.19
CA GLY A 62 25.35 -11.69 -0.83
C GLY A 62 24.59 -10.43 -0.41
N CYS A 63 23.56 -10.61 0.42
CA CYS A 63 22.82 -9.59 1.19
C CYS A 63 22.52 -8.27 0.46
N GLY A 64 21.35 -8.19 -0.18
CA GLY A 64 20.78 -6.90 -0.57
C GLY A 64 20.61 -5.99 0.67
N LEU A 65 21.24 -4.81 0.63
CA LEU A 65 21.10 -3.80 1.68
C LEU A 65 19.64 -3.34 1.73
N THR A 66 18.95 -3.69 2.80
CA THR A 66 17.57 -3.22 3.05
C THR A 66 17.65 -1.96 3.91
N PHE A 67 17.03 -0.89 3.44
CA PHE A 67 16.89 0.33 4.22
C PHE A 67 15.44 0.46 4.66
N SER A 68 15.21 0.89 5.90
CA SER A 68 13.87 1.11 6.43
C SER A 68 13.79 2.41 7.19
N SER A 69 12.64 3.07 7.11
CA SER A 69 12.31 4.23 7.93
C SER A 69 10.92 4.08 8.52
N ASN A 70 10.80 4.43 9.79
CA ASN A 70 9.51 4.45 10.46
C ASN A 70 8.77 5.72 10.08
N ILE A 71 7.52 5.58 9.66
CA ILE A 71 6.60 6.68 9.38
C ILE A 71 5.49 6.58 10.41
N THR A 72 5.15 7.68 11.05
CA THR A 72 4.05 7.74 12.01
C THR A 72 3.12 8.88 11.61
N ILE A 73 1.83 8.61 11.60
CA ILE A 73 0.79 9.62 11.37
C ILE A 73 -0.20 9.61 12.52
N THR A 74 -0.84 10.75 12.76
CA THR A 74 -2.02 10.82 13.63
C THR A 74 -3.24 10.85 12.72
N ALA A 75 -4.21 9.96 12.93
CA ALA A 75 -5.40 9.88 12.11
C ALA A 75 -6.65 9.46 12.92
N ILE A 76 -7.82 9.86 12.44
CA ILE A 76 -9.11 9.34 12.89
C ILE A 76 -9.71 8.36 11.87
N PRO A 77 -10.55 7.40 12.28
CA PRO A 77 -11.37 6.64 11.35
C PRO A 77 -12.18 7.56 10.44
N GLY A 78 -12.10 7.32 9.13
CA GLY A 78 -12.66 8.13 8.07
C GLY A 78 -11.67 9.10 7.41
N GLU A 79 -10.48 9.31 7.96
CA GLU A 79 -9.52 10.29 7.45
C GLU A 79 -8.80 9.82 6.19
N ILE A 80 -8.43 10.78 5.34
CA ILE A 80 -7.73 10.54 4.08
C ILE A 80 -6.23 10.81 4.25
N VAL A 81 -5.43 9.79 3.97
CA VAL A 81 -3.97 9.82 3.97
C VAL A 81 -3.45 9.77 2.55
N ARG A 82 -2.42 10.57 2.24
CA ARG A 82 -1.75 10.57 0.94
C ARG A 82 -0.35 9.96 1.06
N PHE A 83 -0.04 9.11 0.09
CA PHE A 83 1.28 8.51 -0.06
C PHE A 83 1.90 8.99 -1.37
N ALA A 84 3.20 8.78 -1.53
CA ALA A 84 3.90 9.14 -2.76
C ALA A 84 3.36 8.32 -3.96
N ASN A 85 3.19 8.98 -5.10
CA ASN A 85 2.52 8.39 -6.29
C ASN A 85 3.27 7.20 -6.92
N HIS A 86 4.54 6.94 -6.54
CA HIS A 86 5.26 5.74 -6.99
C HIS A 86 4.86 4.48 -6.22
N LEU A 87 4.03 4.62 -5.18
CA LEU A 87 3.40 3.54 -4.44
C LEU A 87 2.02 3.21 -5.01
N GLY A 88 1.52 2.02 -4.71
CA GLY A 88 0.25 1.54 -5.19
C GLY A 88 0.00 0.09 -4.77
N ILE A 89 -0.91 -0.56 -5.48
CA ILE A 89 -1.25 -1.97 -5.28
C ILE A 89 -1.12 -2.75 -6.58
N MET A 90 -0.92 -4.06 -6.45
CA MET A 90 -1.04 -4.99 -7.55
C MET A 90 -2.37 -5.72 -7.42
N GLU A 91 -3.19 -5.66 -8.46
CA GLU A 91 -4.47 -6.36 -8.52
C GLU A 91 -4.54 -7.21 -9.78
N GLU A 92 -5.18 -8.37 -9.68
CA GLU A 92 -5.49 -9.17 -10.85
C GLU A 92 -6.65 -8.51 -11.62
N VAL A 93 -6.45 -8.28 -12.92
CA VAL A 93 -7.46 -7.73 -13.81
C VAL A 93 -7.80 -8.79 -14.84
N THR A 94 -9.09 -9.07 -15.00
CA THR A 94 -9.59 -9.91 -16.09
C THR A 94 -9.92 -9.03 -17.29
N VAL A 95 -9.43 -9.42 -18.46
CA VAL A 95 -9.77 -8.81 -19.74
C VAL A 95 -10.50 -9.82 -20.59
N THR A 96 -11.67 -9.42 -21.08
CA THR A 96 -12.49 -10.21 -22.00
C THR A 96 -12.26 -9.69 -23.40
N TYR A 97 -11.64 -10.49 -24.25
CA TYR A 97 -11.45 -10.17 -25.67
C TYR A 97 -12.68 -10.59 -26.49
N ARG A 98 -13.28 -11.73 -26.13
CA ARG A 98 -14.55 -12.29 -26.63
C ARG A 98 -15.24 -13.06 -25.48
N PRO A 99 -16.54 -13.37 -25.57
CA PRO A 99 -17.26 -14.07 -24.48
C PRO A 99 -16.59 -15.37 -23.99
N GLU A 100 -15.82 -16.03 -24.88
CA GLU A 100 -15.11 -17.30 -24.61
C GLU A 100 -13.60 -17.10 -24.34
N ASP A 101 -13.04 -15.93 -24.65
CA ASP A 101 -11.61 -15.61 -24.52
C ASP A 101 -11.39 -14.62 -23.37
N TYR A 102 -11.03 -15.15 -22.20
CA TYR A 102 -10.62 -14.38 -21.03
C TYR A 102 -9.13 -14.55 -20.75
N GLY A 103 -8.46 -13.43 -20.44
CA GLY A 103 -7.10 -13.43 -19.89
C GLY A 103 -7.08 -12.70 -18.56
N SER A 104 -6.29 -13.18 -17.61
CA SER A 104 -6.01 -12.46 -16.37
C SER A 104 -4.54 -12.08 -16.28
N TYR A 105 -4.29 -10.89 -15.75
CA TYR A 105 -2.93 -10.44 -15.48
C TYR A 105 -2.90 -9.51 -14.28
N HIS A 106 -1.77 -9.49 -13.57
CA HIS A 106 -1.58 -8.53 -12.49
C HIS A 106 -1.21 -7.16 -13.07
N ARG A 107 -1.93 -6.13 -12.63
CA ARG A 107 -1.69 -4.75 -13.00
C ARG A 107 -1.39 -3.92 -11.75
N PHE A 108 -0.43 -3.02 -11.90
CA PHE A 108 -0.15 -2.02 -10.89
C PHE A 108 -1.11 -0.83 -11.00
N PHE A 109 -1.63 -0.41 -9.85
CA PHE A 109 -2.50 0.75 -9.70
C PHE A 109 -1.87 1.76 -8.74
N PRO A 110 -1.32 2.88 -9.24
CA PRO A 110 -0.75 3.92 -8.41
C PRO A 110 -1.80 4.48 -7.44
N ILE A 111 -1.41 4.65 -6.18
CA ILE A 111 -2.31 5.24 -5.18
C ILE A 111 -2.43 6.74 -5.38
N LYS A 112 -3.66 7.25 -5.26
CA LYS A 112 -3.95 8.68 -5.11
C LYS A 112 -4.06 9.06 -3.63
N HIS A 113 -4.85 8.30 -2.89
CA HIS A 113 -5.01 8.43 -1.45
C HIS A 113 -5.63 7.16 -0.85
N MET A 114 -5.51 7.04 0.47
CA MET A 114 -6.06 5.98 1.29
C MET A 114 -7.04 6.59 2.29
N LYS A 115 -8.22 6.02 2.47
CA LYS A 115 -9.13 6.37 3.55
C LYS A 115 -9.03 5.29 4.63
N LEU A 116 -8.64 5.64 5.85
CA LEU A 116 -8.62 4.70 6.96
C LEU A 116 -10.06 4.53 7.44
N LEU A 117 -10.62 3.33 7.39
CA LEU A 117 -12.02 3.07 7.77
C LEU A 117 -12.13 2.64 9.22
N GLU A 118 -11.18 1.83 9.68
CA GLU A 118 -11.15 1.24 11.01
C GLU A 118 -9.69 1.10 11.43
N ILE A 119 -9.38 1.56 12.64
CA ILE A 119 -8.02 1.59 13.16
C ILE A 119 -8.04 0.93 14.53
N GLU A 120 -7.36 -0.20 14.63
CA GLU A 120 -7.12 -0.91 15.87
C GLU A 120 -5.63 -1.13 16.06
N LYS A 121 -5.23 -1.63 17.24
CA LYS A 121 -3.82 -1.79 17.60
C LYS A 121 -3.04 -2.61 16.56
N ASP A 122 -3.60 -3.76 16.17
CA ASP A 122 -2.95 -4.73 15.29
C ASP A 122 -3.73 -4.97 14.00
N TYR A 123 -4.74 -4.13 13.72
CA TYR A 123 -5.63 -4.26 12.56
C TYR A 123 -5.96 -2.89 11.95
N LEU A 124 -6.04 -2.86 10.63
CA LEU A 124 -6.39 -1.69 9.83
C LEU A 124 -7.34 -2.10 8.72
N ARG A 125 -8.53 -1.51 8.67
CA ARG A 125 -9.40 -1.55 7.47
C ARG A 125 -9.32 -0.24 6.74
N TYR A 126 -9.12 -0.29 5.43
CA TYR A 126 -8.84 0.90 4.65
C TYR A 126 -9.34 0.77 3.21
N LYS A 127 -9.62 1.92 2.61
CA LYS A 127 -10.06 2.04 1.22
C LYS A 127 -9.02 2.77 0.39
N ILE A 128 -8.52 2.11 -0.63
CA ILE A 128 -7.52 2.67 -1.55
C ILE A 128 -8.23 3.26 -2.76
N HIS A 129 -7.87 4.49 -3.11
CA HIS A 129 -8.28 5.13 -4.35
C HIS A 129 -7.08 5.26 -5.29
N CYS A 130 -7.20 4.71 -6.50
CA CYS A 130 -6.14 4.70 -7.53
C CYS A 130 -6.56 5.47 -8.79
N GLU A 131 -5.56 5.93 -9.54
CA GLU A 131 -5.70 6.59 -10.86
C GLU A 131 -5.21 5.73 -12.03
#